data_AF-A0A1I6W859-F1
#
_entry.id   AF-A0A1I6W859-F1
#
_cell.length_a   1.000
_cell.length_b   1.000
_cell.length_c   1.000
_cell.angle_alpha   90.00
_cell.angle_beta   90.00
_cell.angle_gamma   90.00
#
_symmetry.space_group_name_H-M   'P 1'
#
loop_
_entity.id
_entity.type
_entity.pdbx_description
1 polymer ?
#
loop_
_entity_poly.entity_id
_entity_poly.type
_entity_poly.pdbx_seq_one_letter_code
_entity_poly.pdbx_strand_id
1 'polypeptide(L)'
;MTVQAMHNFRSIGNSSLSCANQSHNMFNAIPNYASLRHAIRHIKDPEVKGKSMREFSPVIPIAELKPTLEAGGKIEVECVEEPTRVSNQYQAVWKFYALAENGGQQHRLLVVHGRDVKPRTIRTLTGLLSFAMDLGVSPISIPRHAGECAVWEPYKGAA
;
A
#
# COMPACT_ATOMS: atom_id res chain seq x y z
N MET A 1 -49.43 36.73 25.95
CA MET A 1 -49.49 35.55 25.05
C MET A 1 -48.59 34.49 25.65
N THR A 2 -49.23 33.52 26.28
CA THR A 2 -48.65 32.39 27.01
C THR A 2 -48.63 31.20 26.07
N VAL A 3 -47.59 30.35 26.08
CA VAL A 3 -47.65 28.88 26.25
C VAL A 3 -46.20 28.35 26.30
N GLN A 4 -45.95 27.62 27.38
CA GLN A 4 -44.80 26.80 27.70
C GLN A 4 -45.16 25.36 27.28
N ALA A 5 -44.24 24.62 26.65
CA ALA A 5 -44.44 23.18 26.41
C ALA A 5 -43.09 22.43 26.45
N MET A 6 -42.78 21.87 27.62
CA MET A 6 -42.05 20.60 27.71
C MET A 6 -43.03 19.47 27.38
N HIS A 7 -42.61 18.45 26.62
CA HIS A 7 -42.95 17.05 26.93
C HIS A 7 -42.15 16.05 26.07
N ASN A 8 -41.38 15.23 26.79
CA ASN A 8 -40.97 13.84 26.53
C ASN A 8 -41.54 13.14 25.28
N PHE A 9 -40.64 12.58 24.47
CA PHE A 9 -40.95 11.38 23.70
C PHE A 9 -40.00 10.23 24.07
N ARG A 10 -40.64 9.08 24.23
CA ARG A 10 -40.17 7.86 24.90
C ARG A 10 -39.16 7.07 24.06
N SER A 11 -38.28 6.41 24.82
CA SER A 11 -37.63 5.14 24.50
C SER A 11 -38.61 4.09 23.94
N ILE A 12 -38.19 3.47 22.84
CA ILE A 12 -38.51 2.09 22.42
C ILE A 12 -37.12 1.52 22.09
N GLY A 13 -36.57 0.49 22.73
CA GLY A 13 -37.20 -0.70 23.28
C GLY A 13 -36.95 -1.87 22.34
N ASN A 14 -35.74 -2.47 22.46
CA ASN A 14 -35.34 -3.84 22.15
C ASN A 14 -36.01 -4.62 21.00
N SER A 15 -35.19 -5.09 20.08
CA SER A 15 -35.26 -6.49 19.62
C SER A 15 -33.87 -7.03 19.33
N SER A 16 -33.51 -8.01 20.15
CA SER A 16 -32.39 -8.93 20.04
C SER A 16 -32.29 -9.60 18.67
N LEU A 17 -31.09 -9.60 18.10
CA LEU A 17 -30.62 -10.74 17.31
C LEU A 17 -29.29 -11.20 17.92
N SER A 18 -29.44 -12.16 18.82
CA SER A 18 -28.41 -13.14 19.16
C SER A 18 -28.12 -13.95 17.90
N CYS A 19 -26.86 -13.97 17.45
CA CYS A 19 -26.29 -15.11 16.76
C CYS A 19 -25.01 -15.50 17.50
N ALA A 20 -25.17 -16.37 18.49
CA ALA A 20 -24.08 -17.15 19.05
C ALA A 20 -23.55 -18.12 17.99
N ASN A 21 -22.22 -18.18 17.89
CA ASN A 21 -21.37 -19.33 17.59
C ASN A 21 -21.99 -20.52 16.83
N GLN A 22 -21.56 -20.71 15.58
CA GLN A 22 -20.85 -21.93 15.15
C GLN A 22 -20.43 -21.81 13.68
N SER A 23 -19.12 -21.71 13.43
CA SER A 23 -18.48 -22.47 12.34
C SER A 23 -16.96 -22.35 12.43
N HIS A 24 -16.37 -23.44 12.89
CA HIS A 24 -15.07 -24.01 12.50
C HIS A 24 -13.82 -23.15 12.44
N ASN A 25 -12.83 -23.58 13.25
CA ASN A 25 -11.41 -23.61 12.93
C ASN A 25 -11.11 -23.55 11.42
N MET A 26 -10.55 -22.42 10.98
CA MET A 26 -9.62 -22.35 9.85
C MET A 26 -8.41 -21.49 10.22
N PHE A 27 -7.78 -21.79 11.36
CA PHE A 27 -6.34 -21.58 11.50
C PHE A 27 -5.64 -22.62 10.61
N ASN A 28 -5.59 -22.38 9.30
CA ASN A 28 -4.67 -23.03 8.36
C ASN A 28 -4.89 -22.48 6.95
N ALA A 29 -4.23 -21.36 6.66
CA ALA A 29 -3.67 -21.04 5.36
C ALA A 29 -2.84 -19.75 5.49
N ILE A 30 -1.72 -19.82 6.20
CA ILE A 30 -0.61 -18.91 5.88
C ILE A 30 -0.31 -19.18 4.40
N PRO A 31 -0.41 -18.19 3.49
CA PRO A 31 -0.02 -18.41 2.11
C PRO A 31 1.42 -18.88 2.12
N ASN A 32 1.63 -20.10 1.63
CA ASN A 32 2.93 -20.73 1.58
C ASN A 32 3.90 -19.80 0.82
N TYR A 33 4.95 -19.36 1.51
CA TYR A 33 6.11 -18.57 1.02
C TYR A 33 6.79 -19.16 -0.24
N ALA A 34 6.32 -20.30 -0.75
CA ALA A 34 6.70 -20.89 -2.03
C ALA A 34 6.52 -19.95 -3.24
N SER A 35 5.55 -19.01 -3.22
CA SER A 35 5.34 -18.08 -4.35
C SER A 35 6.45 -17.03 -4.46
N LEU A 36 6.97 -16.54 -3.33
CA LEU A 36 8.15 -15.63 -3.30
C LEU A 36 9.43 -16.36 -3.73
N ARG A 37 9.59 -17.64 -3.38
CA ARG A 37 10.70 -18.45 -3.91
C ARG A 37 10.62 -18.65 -5.43
N HIS A 38 9.43 -18.65 -6.03
CA HIS A 38 9.27 -18.77 -7.49
C HIS A 38 9.60 -17.45 -8.20
N ALA A 39 9.18 -16.30 -7.64
CA ALA A 39 9.55 -14.99 -8.17
C ALA A 39 11.08 -14.75 -8.13
N ILE A 40 11.76 -15.27 -7.10
CA ILE A 40 13.23 -15.18 -6.95
C ILE A 40 13.97 -16.23 -7.82
N ARG A 41 13.37 -17.39 -8.13
CA ARG A 41 14.01 -18.47 -8.93
C ARG A 41 14.07 -18.24 -10.44
N HIS A 42 13.32 -17.28 -10.98
CA HIS A 42 13.35 -16.96 -12.41
C HIS A 42 14.43 -15.95 -12.82
N ILE A 43 15.42 -15.68 -11.95
CA ILE A 43 16.71 -15.11 -12.35
C ILE A 43 17.50 -16.20 -13.10
N LYS A 44 17.09 -16.48 -14.34
CA LYS A 44 17.85 -17.29 -15.28
C LYS A 44 18.63 -16.30 -16.15
N ASP A 45 19.95 -16.29 -16.01
CA ASP A 45 20.87 -15.46 -16.79
C ASP A 45 20.61 -15.62 -18.30
N PRO A 46 20.37 -14.51 -19.03
CA PRO A 46 20.81 -14.41 -20.41
C PRO A 46 22.15 -13.69 -20.43
N GLU A 47 23.18 -14.36 -20.94
CA GLU A 47 24.41 -13.76 -21.42
C GLU A 47 24.10 -12.54 -22.30
N VAL A 48 24.31 -11.33 -21.78
CA VAL A 48 24.21 -10.09 -22.56
C VAL A 48 25.59 -9.46 -22.65
N LYS A 49 26.19 -9.66 -23.82
CA LYS A 49 27.43 -9.06 -24.30
C LYS A 49 27.31 -7.53 -24.30
N GLY A 50 28.11 -6.86 -23.48
CA GLY A 50 28.49 -5.46 -23.66
C GLY A 50 27.40 -4.42 -23.45
N LYS A 51 26.95 -4.23 -22.20
CA LYS A 51 26.46 -2.94 -21.70
C LYS A 51 26.59 -2.92 -20.17
N SER A 52 27.14 -1.83 -19.65
CA SER A 52 27.41 -1.61 -18.24
C SER A 52 26.25 -2.04 -17.34
N MET A 53 26.62 -2.75 -16.27
CA MET A 53 25.77 -3.28 -15.22
C MET A 53 24.73 -2.25 -14.77
N ARG A 54 23.51 -2.33 -15.33
CA ARG A 54 22.35 -1.68 -14.76
C ARG A 54 22.05 -2.49 -13.52
N GLU A 55 22.21 -1.86 -12.37
CA GLU A 55 21.76 -2.40 -11.09
C GLU A 55 20.26 -2.70 -11.22
N PHE A 56 19.92 -3.97 -11.48
CA PHE A 56 18.53 -4.38 -11.59
C PHE A 56 17.97 -4.35 -10.18
N SER A 57 17.34 -3.23 -9.80
CA SER A 57 16.55 -3.20 -8.58
C SER A 57 15.50 -4.31 -8.69
N PRO A 58 15.44 -5.24 -7.73
CA PRO A 58 14.39 -6.26 -7.73
C PRO A 58 13.02 -5.57 -7.77
N VAL A 59 12.07 -6.16 -8.48
CA VAL A 59 10.75 -5.56 -8.76
C VAL A 59 9.63 -6.36 -8.10
N ILE A 60 8.52 -5.70 -7.80
CA ILE A 60 7.29 -6.31 -7.30
C ILE A 60 6.09 -5.82 -8.14
N PRO A 61 5.25 -6.72 -8.67
CA PRO A 61 4.00 -6.33 -9.31
C PRO A 61 3.07 -5.62 -8.31
N ILE A 62 2.35 -4.60 -8.75
CA ILE A 62 1.38 -3.87 -7.92
C ILE A 62 0.31 -4.79 -7.26
N ALA A 63 -0.03 -5.92 -7.88
CA ALA A 63 -0.97 -6.89 -7.33
C ALA A 63 -0.47 -7.55 -6.03
N GLU A 64 0.85 -7.68 -5.87
CA GLU A 64 1.50 -8.29 -4.71
C GLU A 64 1.79 -7.27 -3.59
N LEU A 65 1.53 -5.99 -3.84
CA LEU A 65 1.85 -4.91 -2.90
C LEU A 65 0.99 -4.98 -1.63
N LYS A 66 -0.33 -5.14 -1.75
CA LYS A 66 -1.21 -5.27 -0.57
C LYS A 66 -0.89 -6.49 0.29
N PRO A 67 -0.75 -7.72 -0.27
CA PRO A 67 -0.28 -8.88 0.50
C PRO A 67 1.04 -8.64 1.22
N THR A 68 1.98 -7.94 0.58
CA THR A 68 3.28 -7.62 1.18
C THR A 68 3.13 -6.68 2.38
N LEU A 69 2.25 -5.68 2.30
CA LEU A 69 1.92 -4.79 3.41
C LEU A 69 1.23 -5.54 4.57
N GLU A 70 0.30 -6.43 4.26
CA GLU A 70 -0.38 -7.28 5.26
C GLU A 70 0.60 -8.23 5.99
N ALA A 71 1.65 -8.67 5.31
CA ALA A 71 2.73 -9.47 5.91
C ALA A 71 3.70 -8.64 6.79
N GLY A 72 3.40 -7.37 7.05
CA GLY A 72 4.23 -6.47 7.86
C GLY A 72 5.23 -5.63 7.05
N GLY A 73 5.15 -5.67 5.72
CA GLY A 73 5.92 -4.81 4.85
C GLY A 73 5.51 -3.33 4.97
N LYS A 74 6.35 -2.45 4.43
CA LYS A 74 6.09 -1.01 4.33
C LYS A 74 6.18 -0.57 2.88
N ILE A 75 5.72 0.63 2.58
CA ILE A 75 5.93 1.24 1.27
C ILE A 75 6.78 2.49 1.42
N GLU A 76 7.84 2.58 0.65
CA GLU A 76 8.61 3.81 0.48
C GLU A 76 8.16 4.51 -0.79
N VAL A 77 8.00 5.82 -0.70
CA VAL A 77 7.59 6.69 -1.79
C VAL A 77 8.70 7.68 -2.04
N GLU A 78 9.16 7.76 -3.28
CA GLU A 78 10.23 8.64 -3.72
C GLU A 78 9.63 9.71 -4.63
N CYS A 79 9.90 10.99 -4.33
CA CYS A 79 9.62 12.09 -5.24
C CYS A 79 10.76 12.20 -6.25
N VAL A 80 10.49 11.88 -7.51
CA VAL A 80 11.50 11.86 -8.58
C VAL A 80 11.66 13.24 -9.22
N GLU A 81 10.56 13.96 -9.37
CA GLU A 81 10.51 15.29 -9.96
C GLU A 81 9.81 16.23 -8.98
N GLU A 82 10.33 17.45 -8.83
CA GLU A 82 9.80 18.41 -7.87
C GLU A 82 8.35 18.81 -8.21
N PRO A 83 7.43 18.86 -7.22
CA PRO A 83 6.04 19.22 -7.48
C PRO A 83 5.90 20.64 -8.02
N THR A 84 5.27 20.76 -9.17
CA THR A 84 4.89 22.04 -9.77
C THR A 84 3.38 22.23 -9.69
N ARG A 85 2.94 23.47 -9.48
CA ARG A 85 1.51 23.79 -9.49
C ARG A 85 1.03 23.99 -10.91
N VAL A 86 0.09 23.17 -11.35
CA VAL A 86 -0.56 23.27 -12.67
C VAL A 86 -2.06 23.49 -12.43
N SER A 87 -2.55 24.69 -12.71
CA SER A 87 -3.91 25.12 -12.36
C SER A 87 -4.19 24.99 -10.85
N ASN A 88 -5.15 24.15 -10.46
CA ASN A 88 -5.58 23.92 -9.08
C ASN A 88 -4.98 22.66 -8.44
N GLN A 89 -4.01 22.00 -9.08
CA GLN A 89 -3.40 20.76 -8.58
C GLN A 89 -1.86 20.81 -8.62
N TYR A 90 -1.23 20.07 -7.71
CA TYR A 90 0.21 19.80 -7.77
C TYR A 90 0.47 18.57 -8.63
N GLN A 91 1.42 18.69 -9.55
CA GLN A 91 1.92 17.61 -10.38
C GLN A 91 3.39 17.36 -10.08
N ALA A 92 3.76 16.10 -9.99
CA ALA A 92 5.13 15.65 -9.76
C ALA A 92 5.30 14.26 -10.39
N VAL A 93 6.37 13.54 -10.09
CA VAL A 93 6.46 12.11 -10.35
C VAL A 93 6.84 11.40 -9.06
N TRP A 94 5.95 10.53 -8.57
CA TRP A 94 6.24 9.67 -7.42
C TRP A 94 6.41 8.23 -7.87
N LYS A 95 7.50 7.59 -7.40
CA LYS A 95 7.76 6.15 -7.51
C LYS A 95 7.51 5.49 -6.16
N PHE A 96 7.27 4.18 -6.22
CA PHE A 96 6.95 3.38 -5.05
C PHE A 96 7.88 2.18 -4.96
N TYR A 97 8.28 1.87 -3.73
CA TYR A 97 9.08 0.70 -3.40
C TYR A 97 8.41 -0.05 -2.25
N ALA A 98 8.27 -1.37 -2.36
CA ALA A 98 7.93 -2.18 -1.20
C ALA A 98 9.19 -2.44 -0.38
N LEU A 99 9.13 -2.19 0.92
CA LEU A 99 10.15 -2.57 1.88
C LEU A 99 9.67 -3.86 2.55
N ALA A 100 10.30 -4.98 2.19
CA ALA A 100 9.95 -6.30 2.71
C ALA A 100 11.15 -6.90 3.43
N GLU A 101 10.92 -7.58 4.55
CA GLU A 101 11.96 -8.30 5.28
C GLU A 101 11.95 -9.78 4.87
N ASN A 102 13.10 -10.33 4.52
CA ASN A 102 13.27 -11.74 4.21
C ASN A 102 14.58 -12.24 4.83
N GLY A 103 14.49 -13.24 5.72
CA GLY A 103 15.67 -13.81 6.37
C GLY A 103 16.50 -12.81 7.17
N GLY A 104 15.87 -11.78 7.75
CA GLY A 104 16.56 -10.72 8.50
C GLY A 104 17.19 -9.63 7.63
N GLN A 105 17.02 -9.67 6.31
CA GLN A 105 17.45 -8.61 5.39
C GLN A 105 16.25 -7.84 4.85
N GLN A 106 16.35 -6.52 4.86
CA GLN A 106 15.36 -5.64 4.25
C GLN A 106 15.65 -5.50 2.75
N HIS A 107 14.67 -5.82 1.92
CA HIS A 107 14.71 -5.65 0.47
C HIS A 107 13.86 -4.46 0.05
N ARG A 108 14.42 -3.60 -0.79
CA ARG A 108 13.73 -2.47 -1.44
C ARG A 108 13.35 -2.88 -2.86
N LEU A 109 12.07 -3.16 -3.08
CA LEU A 109 11.53 -3.72 -4.32
C LEU A 109 10.77 -2.63 -5.10
N LEU A 110 11.17 -2.33 -6.34
CA LEU A 110 10.48 -1.33 -7.16
C LEU A 110 9.09 -1.83 -7.58
N VAL A 111 8.05 -1.04 -7.30
CA VAL A 111 6.69 -1.39 -7.70
C VAL A 111 6.52 -1.16 -9.19
N VAL A 112 6.06 -2.19 -9.90
CA VAL A 112 5.84 -2.16 -11.36
C VAL A 112 4.41 -2.53 -11.72
N HIS A 113 4.00 -2.18 -12.93
CA HIS A 113 2.79 -2.75 -13.53
C HIS A 113 2.98 -4.25 -13.78
N GLY A 114 1.95 -5.07 -13.58
CA GLY A 114 2.09 -6.53 -13.60
C GLY A 114 2.38 -7.15 -14.98
N ARG A 115 2.08 -6.45 -16.07
CA ARG A 115 2.26 -6.96 -17.46
C ARG A 115 3.54 -6.48 -18.13
N ASP A 116 3.87 -5.21 -17.91
CA ASP A 116 5.08 -4.60 -18.42
C ASP A 116 5.89 -4.23 -17.18
N VAL A 117 7.16 -4.66 -17.09
CA VAL A 117 8.09 -4.30 -15.99
C VAL A 117 8.45 -2.80 -16.08
N LYS A 118 7.43 -1.95 -16.04
CA LYS A 118 7.45 -0.50 -16.08
C LYS A 118 7.15 -0.01 -14.67
N PRO A 119 7.98 0.89 -14.13
CA PRO A 119 7.75 1.47 -12.81
C PRO A 119 6.34 2.04 -12.72
N ARG A 120 5.62 1.70 -11.65
CA ARG A 120 4.37 2.37 -11.33
C ARG A 120 4.72 3.77 -10.86
N THR A 121 4.21 4.78 -11.57
CA THR A 121 4.32 6.18 -11.14
C THR A 121 2.97 6.84 -11.04
N ILE A 122 2.87 7.80 -10.14
CA ILE A 122 1.70 8.68 -10.00
C ILE A 122 2.17 10.12 -10.23
N ARG A 123 1.33 10.90 -10.93
CA ARG A 123 1.70 12.26 -11.36
C ARG A 123 0.94 13.39 -10.70
N THR A 124 -0.12 13.10 -9.95
CA THR A 124 -0.94 14.11 -9.28
C THR A 124 -0.93 13.87 -7.80
N LEU A 125 -0.91 14.95 -7.01
CA LEU A 125 -0.97 14.83 -5.54
C LEU A 125 -2.25 14.10 -5.08
N THR A 126 -3.38 14.38 -5.73
CA THR A 126 -4.64 13.68 -5.47
C THR A 126 -4.52 12.19 -5.77
N GLY A 127 -3.90 11.83 -6.91
CA GLY A 127 -3.67 10.42 -7.25
C GLY A 127 -2.77 9.72 -6.23
N LEU A 128 -1.78 10.44 -5.68
CA LEU A 128 -0.86 9.90 -4.68
C LEU A 128 -1.62 9.55 -3.39
N LEU A 129 -2.46 10.49 -2.93
CA LEU A 129 -3.30 10.30 -1.76
C LEU A 129 -4.36 9.21 -1.96
N SER A 130 -5.04 9.17 -3.11
CA SER A 130 -6.00 8.10 -3.43
C SER A 130 -5.32 6.73 -3.40
N PHE A 131 -4.12 6.61 -3.97
CA PHE A 131 -3.39 5.36 -3.96
C PHE A 131 -2.97 4.95 -2.54
N ALA A 132 -2.51 5.90 -1.71
CA ALA A 132 -2.19 5.62 -0.32
C ALA A 132 -3.43 5.15 0.47
N MET A 133 -4.58 5.78 0.27
CA MET A 133 -5.85 5.36 0.87
C MET A 133 -6.26 3.96 0.41
N ASP A 134 -6.14 3.64 -0.87
CA ASP A 134 -6.44 2.30 -1.40
C ASP A 134 -5.57 1.21 -0.77
N LEU A 135 -4.33 1.54 -0.40
CA LEU A 135 -3.41 0.63 0.30
C LEU A 135 -3.69 0.52 1.80
N GLY A 136 -4.55 1.37 2.37
CA GLY A 136 -4.83 1.37 3.80
C GLY A 136 -3.63 1.77 4.66
N VAL A 137 -2.74 2.63 4.17
CA VAL A 137 -1.57 3.12 4.92
C VAL A 137 -1.88 4.42 5.67
N SER A 138 -1.31 4.57 6.87
CA SER A 138 -1.44 5.79 7.68
C SER A 138 -0.38 5.82 8.79
N PRO A 139 0.26 6.98 9.08
CA PRO A 139 0.06 8.29 8.45
C PRO A 139 0.72 8.38 7.07
N ILE A 140 0.21 9.31 6.23
CA ILE A 140 0.75 9.57 4.89
C ILE A 140 1.60 10.85 4.93
N SER A 141 2.91 10.70 4.82
CA SER A 141 3.84 11.83 4.62
C SER A 141 4.19 11.97 3.13
N ILE A 142 4.06 13.16 2.57
CA ILE A 142 4.31 13.38 1.13
C ILE A 142 5.74 13.90 0.95
N PRO A 143 6.61 13.21 0.21
CA PRO A 143 7.90 13.76 -0.20
C PRO A 143 7.66 14.85 -1.25
N ARG A 144 8.22 16.04 -1.01
CA ARG A 144 7.93 17.28 -1.76
C ARG A 144 9.12 17.82 -2.53
N HIS A 145 10.30 17.26 -2.36
CA HIS A 145 11.48 17.65 -3.12
C HIS A 145 12.04 16.47 -3.92
N ALA A 146 12.63 16.74 -5.08
CA ALA A 146 13.24 15.69 -5.90
C ALA A 146 14.33 14.95 -5.10
N GLY A 147 14.28 13.62 -5.12
CA GLY A 147 15.14 12.72 -4.33
C GLY A 147 14.66 12.49 -2.89
N GLU A 148 13.63 13.18 -2.41
CA GLU A 148 13.08 12.94 -1.08
C GLU A 148 12.27 11.65 -1.04
N CYS A 149 12.45 10.88 0.05
CA CYS A 149 11.70 9.65 0.32
C CYS A 149 10.87 9.78 1.59
N ALA A 150 9.70 9.13 1.60
CA ALA A 150 8.88 8.94 2.78
C ALA A 150 8.46 7.47 2.89
N VAL A 151 8.46 6.92 4.11
CA VAL A 151 7.98 5.56 4.37
C VAL A 151 6.58 5.63 4.96
N TRP A 152 5.65 4.87 4.40
CA TRP A 152 4.30 4.69 4.91
C TRP A 152 4.12 3.27 5.44
N GLU A 153 3.40 3.18 6.55
CA GLU A 153 3.11 1.93 7.22
C GLU A 153 1.63 1.58 7.08
N PRO A 154 1.27 0.28 7.03
CA PRO A 154 -0.11 -0.15 7.10
C PRO A 154 -0.79 0.41 8.36
N TYR A 155 -2.00 0.93 8.22
CA TYR A 155 -2.76 1.41 9.35
C TYR A 155 -3.16 0.25 10.26
N LYS A 156 -2.80 0.34 11.56
CA LYS A 156 -3.03 -0.73 12.54
C LYS A 156 -4.38 -0.64 13.27
N GLY A 157 -5.33 0.17 12.78
CA GLY A 157 -6.55 0.53 13.52
C GLY A 157 -7.85 -0.04 12.96
N ALA A 158 -8.19 -1.26 13.35
CA ALA A 158 -9.53 -1.77 13.72
C ALA A 158 -9.44 -3.31 13.76
N ALA A 159 -8.85 -3.82 14.85
CA ALA A 159 -9.07 -5.20 15.28
C ALA A 159 -10.47 -5.31 15.91
#